data_AF-A0A3B9A885-F1
#
_entry.id   AF-A0A3B9A885-F1
#
_cell.length_a   1.000
_cell.length_b   1.000
_cell.length_c   1.000
_cell.angle_alpha   90.00
_cell.angle_beta   90.00
_cell.angle_gamma   90.00
#
_symmetry.space_group_name_H-M   'P 1'
#
loop_
_entity.id
_entity.type
_entity.pdbx_description
1 polymer ?
#
loop_
_entity_poly.entity_id
_entity_poly.type
_entity_poly.pdbx_seq_one_letter_code
_entity_poly.pdbx_strand_id
1 'polypeptide(L)'
;ISQSLSRHPVLLDELLDARSLYQPPDRQQLADALRQQMLRIPEEDLEAQMEALRHFRLAQGLQVAACEVVEVLPLMKVSDHLTWLAEVILDEVLKLAWQQMTSKHGFPAMT
;
A
#
# COMPACT_ATOMS: atom_id res chain seq x y z
N ILE A 1 -4.95 -6.00 -16.31
CA ILE A 1 -3.82 -5.05 -16.54
C ILE A 1 -4.26 -3.84 -17.39
N SER A 2 -4.66 -4.02 -18.65
CA SER A 2 -5.05 -2.88 -19.54
C SER A 2 -6.14 -1.95 -18.95
N GLN A 3 -7.16 -2.51 -18.29
CA GLN A 3 -8.22 -1.73 -17.65
C GLN A 3 -7.80 -1.01 -16.35
N SER A 4 -6.79 -1.52 -15.64
CA SER A 4 -6.25 -0.87 -14.44
C SER A 4 -5.37 0.31 -14.83
N LEU A 5 -4.55 0.16 -15.89
CA LEU A 5 -3.68 1.21 -16.42
C LEU A 5 -4.47 2.34 -17.08
N SER A 6 -5.57 2.04 -17.77
CA SER A 6 -6.44 3.07 -18.35
C SER A 6 -7.18 3.90 -17.31
N ARG A 7 -7.44 3.33 -16.12
CA ARG A 7 -8.11 4.01 -15.00
C ARG A 7 -7.15 4.76 -14.08
N HIS A 8 -5.88 4.33 -14.02
CA HIS A 8 -4.87 4.91 -13.14
C HIS A 8 -3.53 5.05 -13.90
N PRO A 9 -3.38 6.09 -14.74
CA PRO A 9 -2.16 6.30 -15.54
C PRO A 9 -0.91 6.56 -14.68
N VAL A 10 -1.08 6.98 -13.42
CA VAL A 10 0.01 7.13 -12.44
C VAL A 10 0.80 5.82 -12.24
N LEU A 11 0.18 4.66 -12.50
CA LEU A 11 0.82 3.36 -12.39
C LEU A 11 1.80 3.05 -13.54
N LEU A 12 1.89 3.92 -14.55
CA LEU A 12 2.88 3.77 -15.62
C LEU A 12 4.31 3.86 -15.07
N ASP A 13 4.54 4.66 -14.04
CA ASP A 13 5.85 4.80 -13.42
C ASP A 13 6.30 3.49 -12.76
N GLU A 14 5.36 2.73 -12.18
CA GLU A 14 5.62 1.41 -11.60
C GLU A 14 6.02 0.37 -12.66
N LEU A 15 5.64 0.58 -13.93
CA LEU A 15 6.03 -0.29 -15.03
C LEU A 15 7.45 -0.03 -15.55
N LEU A 16 8.08 1.09 -15.15
CA LEU A 16 9.44 1.44 -15.57
C LEU A 16 10.50 0.58 -14.84
N ASP A 17 10.19 0.06 -13.65
CA ASP A 17 11.06 -0.88 -12.94
C ASP A 17 10.58 -2.33 -13.06
N ALA A 18 10.81 -2.92 -14.23
CA ALA A 18 10.43 -4.31 -14.49
C ALA A 18 11.07 -5.34 -13.52
N ARG A 19 12.14 -4.99 -12.80
CA ARG A 19 12.81 -5.92 -11.88
C ARG A 19 12.09 -6.05 -10.55
N SER A 20 11.52 -4.95 -10.04
CA SER A 20 10.67 -5.01 -8.84
C SER A 20 9.36 -5.74 -9.14
N LEU A 21 8.84 -5.64 -10.37
CA LEU A 21 7.59 -6.28 -10.78
C LEU A 21 7.54 -7.81 -10.59
N TYR A 22 8.69 -8.51 -10.60
CA TYR A 22 8.75 -9.98 -10.52
C TYR A 22 9.16 -10.53 -9.15
N GLN A 23 9.47 -9.68 -8.18
CA GLN A 23 9.83 -10.08 -6.82
C GLN A 23 8.87 -9.42 -5.83
N PRO A 24 7.74 -10.07 -5.50
CA PRO A 24 6.79 -9.50 -4.57
C PRO A 24 7.45 -9.40 -3.19
N PRO A 25 7.38 -8.23 -2.55
CA PRO A 25 7.93 -8.03 -1.21
C PRO A 25 7.23 -8.93 -0.19
N ASP A 26 7.97 -9.31 0.85
CA ASP A 26 7.38 -9.88 2.06
C ASP A 26 6.63 -8.82 2.88
N ARG A 27 5.93 -9.25 3.94
CA ARG A 27 5.16 -8.36 4.81
C ARG A 27 5.99 -7.22 5.39
N GLN A 28 7.23 -7.49 5.80
CA GLN A 28 8.09 -6.49 6.44
C GLN A 28 8.55 -5.45 5.41
N GLN A 29 8.94 -5.90 4.23
CA GLN A 29 9.30 -5.05 3.10
C GLN A 29 8.13 -4.16 2.67
N LEU A 30 6.90 -4.70 2.63
CA LEU A 30 5.68 -3.92 2.39
C LEU A 30 5.48 -2.83 3.44
N ALA A 31 5.62 -3.18 4.72
CA ALA A 31 5.47 -2.23 5.82
C ALA A 31 6.52 -1.11 5.77
N ASP A 32 7.77 -1.47 5.48
CA ASP A 32 8.86 -0.50 5.40
C ASP A 32 8.73 0.39 4.16
N ALA A 33 8.29 -0.14 3.02
CA ALA A 33 7.99 0.64 1.82
C ALA A 33 6.87 1.64 2.06
N LEU A 34 5.75 1.21 2.66
CA LEU A 34 4.65 2.11 3.01
C LEU A 34 5.12 3.19 3.98
N ARG A 35 5.87 2.83 5.02
CA ARG A 35 6.43 3.79 5.99
C ARG A 35 7.32 4.82 5.28
N GLN A 36 8.20 4.40 4.39
CA GLN A 36 9.07 5.32 3.63
C GLN A 36 8.27 6.30 2.77
N GLN A 37 7.15 5.85 2.19
CA GLN A 37 6.26 6.73 1.44
C GLN A 37 5.56 7.72 2.37
N MET A 38 5.07 7.29 3.52
CA MET A 38 4.39 8.14 4.51
C MET A 38 5.32 9.20 5.11
N LEU A 39 6.60 8.89 5.33
CA LEU A 39 7.58 9.84 5.89
C LEU A 39 7.78 11.11 5.03
N ARG A 40 7.37 11.09 3.77
CA ARG A 40 7.48 12.23 2.85
C ARG A 40 6.26 13.15 2.90
N ILE A 41 5.22 12.75 3.63
CA ILE A 41 3.92 13.43 3.66
C ILE A 41 3.78 14.12 5.02
N PRO A 42 3.34 15.39 5.07
CA PRO A 42 3.05 16.07 6.34
C PRO A 42 2.04 15.28 7.18
N GLU A 43 2.28 15.20 8.51
CA GLU A 43 1.41 14.42 9.41
C GLU A 43 0.01 15.05 9.55
N GLU A 44 -0.09 16.36 9.36
CA GLU A 44 -1.33 17.14 9.40
C GLU A 44 -2.19 17.05 8.12
N ASP A 45 -1.63 16.54 7.01
CA ASP A 45 -2.32 16.45 5.71
C ASP A 45 -2.95 15.07 5.49
N LEU A 46 -4.13 14.88 6.08
CA LEU A 46 -4.88 13.63 5.97
C LEU A 46 -5.26 13.29 4.53
N GLU A 47 -5.53 14.29 3.69
CA GLU A 47 -5.91 14.04 2.30
C GLU A 47 -4.75 13.43 1.52
N ALA A 48 -3.55 14.00 1.67
CA ALA A 48 -2.33 13.46 1.08
C ALA A 48 -1.99 12.06 1.61
N GLN A 49 -2.15 11.83 2.93
CA GLN A 49 -1.95 10.49 3.52
C GLN A 49 -2.90 9.45 2.93
N MET A 50 -4.19 9.78 2.82
CA MET A 50 -5.17 8.87 2.21
C MET A 50 -4.88 8.61 0.73
N GLU A 51 -4.44 9.64 -0.01
CA GLU A 51 -4.09 9.47 -1.42
C GLU A 51 -2.87 8.56 -1.59
N ALA A 52 -1.87 8.71 -0.75
CA ALA A 52 -0.70 7.86 -0.77
C ALA A 52 -1.01 6.40 -0.41
N LEU A 53 -1.92 6.15 0.54
CA LEU A 53 -2.42 4.80 0.83
C LEU A 53 -3.17 4.20 -0.37
N ARG A 54 -4.00 4.99 -1.05
CA ARG A 54 -4.70 4.55 -2.27
C ARG A 54 -3.70 4.22 -3.38
N HIS A 55 -2.70 5.08 -3.59
CA HIS A 55 -1.64 4.87 -4.57
C HIS A 55 -0.86 3.59 -4.27
N PHE A 56 -0.40 3.41 -3.03
CA PHE A 56 0.36 2.23 -2.60
C PHE A 56 -0.41 0.93 -2.86
N ARG A 57 -1.71 0.90 -2.48
CA ARG A 57 -2.58 -0.25 -2.75
C ARG A 57 -2.70 -0.57 -4.24
N LEU A 58 -2.85 0.47 -5.08
CA LEU A 58 -2.98 0.30 -6.53
C LEU A 58 -1.69 -0.21 -7.16
N ALA A 59 -0.53 0.30 -6.73
CA ALA A 59 0.79 -0.13 -7.20
C ALA A 59 1.03 -1.62 -6.87
N GLN A 60 0.83 -2.01 -5.61
CA GLN A 60 1.00 -3.42 -5.20
C GLN A 60 -0.01 -4.35 -5.88
N GLY A 61 -1.26 -3.91 -6.07
CA GLY A 61 -2.25 -4.66 -6.84
C GLY A 61 -1.87 -4.86 -8.31
N LEU A 62 -1.23 -3.87 -8.94
CA LEU A 62 -0.72 -3.99 -10.31
C LEU A 62 0.45 -4.97 -10.37
N GLN A 63 1.37 -4.91 -9.41
CA GLN A 63 2.51 -5.82 -9.33
C GLN A 63 2.07 -7.29 -9.22
N VAL A 64 1.08 -7.57 -8.37
CA VAL A 64 0.45 -8.90 -8.27
C VAL A 64 -0.18 -9.31 -9.60
N ALA A 65 -0.99 -8.45 -10.21
CA ALA A 65 -1.64 -8.76 -11.47
C ALA A 65 -0.64 -9.00 -12.63
N ALA A 66 0.50 -8.29 -12.62
CA ALA A 66 1.59 -8.51 -13.57
C ALA A 66 2.27 -9.87 -13.35
N CYS A 67 2.55 -10.23 -12.10
CA CYS A 67 3.11 -11.53 -11.73
C CYS A 67 2.23 -12.70 -12.16
N GLU A 68 0.91 -12.58 -11.98
CA GLU A 68 -0.07 -13.58 -12.41
C GLU A 68 -0.04 -13.77 -13.94
N VAL A 69 0.01 -12.69 -14.71
CA VAL A 69 0.01 -12.74 -16.18
C VAL A 69 1.28 -13.35 -16.76
N VAL A 70 2.43 -13.15 -16.10
CA VAL A 70 3.73 -13.68 -16.57
C VAL A 70 4.03 -15.07 -15.99
N GLU A 71 3.11 -15.65 -15.20
CA GLU A 71 3.23 -16.97 -14.54
C GLU A 71 4.50 -17.10 -13.66
N VAL A 72 5.06 -15.98 -13.18
CA VAL A 72 6.33 -15.96 -12.45
C VAL A 72 6.16 -16.35 -10.98
N LEU A 73 4.92 -16.32 -10.47
CA LEU A 73 4.61 -16.69 -9.10
C LEU A 73 3.59 -17.82 -8.98
N PRO A 74 3.85 -18.81 -8.09
CA PRO A 74 2.84 -19.79 -7.70
C PRO A 74 1.63 -19.06 -7.10
N LEU A 75 0.42 -19.47 -7.49
CA LEU A 75 -0.86 -18.94 -7.01
C LEU A 75 -0.91 -18.78 -5.47
N MET A 76 -0.30 -19.71 -4.73
CA MET A 76 -0.26 -19.68 -3.26
C MET A 76 0.46 -18.43 -2.71
N LYS A 77 1.45 -17.89 -3.43
CA LYS A 77 2.20 -16.70 -3.04
C LYS A 77 1.46 -15.40 -3.33
N VAL A 78 0.51 -15.42 -4.26
CA VAL A 78 -0.34 -14.27 -4.59
C VAL A 78 -1.30 -13.96 -3.45
N SER A 79 -1.98 -14.98 -2.93
CA SER A 79 -2.91 -14.83 -1.80
C SER A 79 -2.22 -14.35 -0.53
N ASP A 80 -1.03 -14.87 -0.22
CA ASP A 80 -0.21 -14.41 0.91
C ASP A 80 0.13 -12.92 0.77
N HIS A 81 0.57 -12.50 -0.42
CA HIS A 81 0.94 -11.11 -0.67
C HIS A 81 -0.25 -10.15 -0.55
N LEU A 82 -1.43 -10.52 -1.08
CA LEU A 82 -2.65 -9.71 -0.91
C LEU A 82 -3.06 -9.62 0.56
N THR A 83 -2.87 -10.70 1.32
CA THR A 83 -3.14 -10.73 2.77
C THR A 83 -2.20 -9.78 3.51
N TRP A 84 -0.90 -9.86 3.24
CA TRP A 84 0.09 -8.95 3.85
C TRP A 84 -0.14 -7.49 3.47
N LEU A 85 -0.49 -7.22 2.22
CA LEU A 85 -0.84 -5.87 1.77
C LEU A 85 -2.02 -5.31 2.57
N ALA A 86 -3.07 -6.11 2.75
CA ALA A 86 -4.25 -5.72 3.52
C ALA A 86 -3.89 -5.43 4.99
N GLU A 87 -3.11 -6.31 5.62
CA GLU A 87 -2.65 -6.11 7.01
C GLU A 87 -1.82 -4.84 7.16
N VAL A 88 -0.85 -4.61 6.27
CA VAL A 88 0.02 -3.42 6.32
C VAL A 88 -0.78 -2.13 6.15
N ILE A 89 -1.74 -2.10 5.22
CA ILE A 89 -2.62 -0.95 5.03
C ILE A 89 -3.50 -0.72 6.26
N LEU A 90 -4.07 -1.79 6.83
CA LEU A 90 -4.93 -1.69 8.01
C LEU A 90 -4.15 -1.19 9.24
N ASP A 91 -2.93 -1.69 9.45
CA ASP A 91 -2.03 -1.23 10.50
C ASP A 91 -1.79 0.29 10.40
N GLU A 92 -1.59 0.80 9.19
CA GLU A 92 -1.35 2.23 8.97
C GLU A 92 -2.62 3.07 9.12
N VAL A 93 -3.74 2.62 8.56
CA VAL A 93 -5.05 3.29 8.71
C VAL A 93 -5.46 3.38 10.18
N LEU A 94 -5.19 2.33 10.97
CA LEU A 94 -5.47 2.33 12.40
C LEU A 94 -4.66 3.41 13.14
N LYS A 95 -3.37 3.57 12.82
CA LYS A 95 -2.54 4.63 13.41
C LYS A 95 -3.06 6.02 13.05
N LEU A 96 -3.39 6.25 11.78
CA LEU A 96 -3.92 7.54 11.33
C LEU A 96 -5.25 7.87 12.03
N ALA A 97 -6.17 6.90 12.09
CA ALA A 97 -7.44 7.06 12.78
C ALA A 97 -7.24 7.36 14.28
N TRP A 98 -6.30 6.68 14.93
CA TRP A 98 -5.97 6.92 16.33
C TRP A 98 -5.40 8.32 16.56
N GLN A 99 -4.43 8.74 15.75
CA GLN A 99 -3.85 10.08 15.80
C GLN A 99 -4.92 11.16 15.60
N GLN A 100 -5.79 10.98 14.61
CA GLN A 100 -6.88 11.91 14.34
C GLN A 100 -7.88 12.00 15.51
N MET A 101 -8.27 10.85 16.07
CA MET A 101 -9.22 10.78 17.18
C MET A 101 -8.64 11.43 18.45
N THR A 102 -7.38 11.13 18.77
CA THR A 102 -6.70 11.67 19.96
C THR A 102 -6.34 13.15 19.81
N SER A 103 -6.00 13.62 18.61
CA SER A 103 -5.83 15.04 18.33
C SER A 103 -7.13 15.83 18.53
N LYS A 104 -8.27 15.26 18.10
CA LYS A 104 -9.57 15.94 18.19
C LYS A 104 -10.23 15.84 19.56
N HIS A 105 -10.08 14.72 20.25
CA HIS A 105 -10.84 14.40 21.46
C HIS A 105 -9.98 14.16 22.71
N GLY A 106 -8.65 14.20 22.59
CA GLY A 106 -7.73 13.80 23.65
C GLY A 106 -7.63 12.28 23.79
N PHE A 107 -6.85 11.82 24.78
CA PHE A 107 -6.71 10.40 25.05
C PHE A 107 -7.93 9.86 25.81
N PRO A 108 -8.36 8.61 25.55
CA PRO A 108 -9.41 8.00 26.34
C PRO A 108 -8.99 7.97 27.82
N ALA A 109 -9.84 8.52 28.68
CA ALA A 109 -9.61 8.48 30.12
C ALA A 109 -9.71 7.02 30.59
N MET A 110 -8.63 6.49 31.16
CA MET A 110 -8.71 5.24 31.91
C MET A 110 -9.61 5.50 33.13
N THR A 111 -10.83 4.97 33.10
CA THR A 111 -11.76 4.98 34.23
C THR A 111 -11.78 3.61 34.86
#